data_AF-N1WJC4-F1
#
_entry.id   AF-N1WJC4-F1
#
_cell.length_a   1.000
_cell.length_b   1.000
_cell.length_c   1.000
_cell.angle_alpha   90.00
_cell.angle_beta   90.00
_cell.angle_gamma   90.00
#
_symmetry.space_group_name_H-M   'P 1'
#
loop_
_entity.id
_entity.type
_entity.pdbx_description
1 polymer ?
#
loop_
_entity_poly.entity_id
_entity_poly.type
_entity_poly.pdbx_seq_one_letter_code
_entity_poly.pdbx_strand_id
1 'polypeptide(L)'
;MTEKKVEVNIPSNGESDRDLSIIKTVSQEELIPFLKAYAKDNPETIVKVITDKGSFTVELFAEPVLHRANFIRLAKIGYFDTTVFHRVDDNFVVQGGNSDRMGTYDFRNAVGNFLIPNEFTNRYKHDYGALSAAKYAEQNVSNASSPFEFFIVTKPDGAYHLDQDHTVFGRVIKGMDIVEQIDDLETDGSEWPLTNVGLDMKVIR
;
A
#
# COMPACT_ATOMS: atom_id res chain seq x y z
N MET A 1 -22.50 -28.42 6.63
CA MET A 1 -22.54 -26.96 6.49
C MET A 1 -21.57 -26.63 5.39
N THR A 2 -22.08 -26.28 4.22
CA THR A 2 -21.29 -26.00 3.01
C THR A 2 -20.57 -24.67 3.21
N GLU A 3 -19.24 -24.70 3.20
CA GLU A 3 -18.41 -23.50 3.12
C GLU A 3 -18.83 -22.73 1.87
N LYS A 4 -19.49 -21.59 2.06
CA LYS A 4 -19.66 -20.61 1.00
C LYS A 4 -18.26 -20.12 0.66
N LYS A 5 -17.73 -20.59 -0.46
CA LYS A 5 -16.55 -20.02 -1.11
C LYS A 5 -16.89 -18.56 -1.39
N VAL A 6 -16.40 -17.64 -0.56
CA VAL A 6 -16.61 -16.20 -0.74
C VAL A 6 -15.91 -15.83 -2.04
N GLU A 7 -16.70 -15.57 -3.08
CA GLU A 7 -16.21 -15.23 -4.40
C GLU A 7 -15.63 -13.81 -4.32
N VAL A 8 -14.30 -13.72 -4.38
CA VAL A 8 -13.58 -12.45 -4.22
C VAL A 8 -13.68 -11.68 -5.52
N ASN A 9 -14.54 -10.67 -5.56
CA ASN A 9 -14.71 -9.82 -6.74
C ASN A 9 -13.64 -8.72 -6.72
N ILE A 10 -12.44 -9.05 -7.20
CA ILE A 10 -11.37 -8.07 -7.43
C ILE A 10 -11.76 -7.28 -8.69
N PRO A 11 -11.67 -5.95 -8.71
CA PRO A 11 -11.64 -5.22 -9.97
C PRO A 11 -10.32 -5.53 -10.68
N SER A 12 -10.25 -6.71 -11.30
CA SER A 12 -9.18 -7.04 -12.20
C SER A 12 -9.45 -6.24 -13.48
N ASN A 13 -8.52 -5.40 -13.90
CA ASN A 13 -8.35 -5.26 -15.36
C ASN A 13 -7.76 -6.56 -15.97
N GLY A 14 -7.69 -7.65 -15.20
CA GLY A 14 -7.77 -9.02 -15.73
C GLY A 14 -6.46 -9.63 -16.20
N GLU A 15 -5.30 -9.03 -15.91
CA GLU A 15 -4.02 -9.61 -16.32
C GLU A 15 -3.25 -10.14 -15.10
N SER A 16 -3.53 -11.41 -14.75
CA SER A 16 -2.61 -12.25 -13.98
C SER A 16 -1.39 -12.68 -14.80
N ASP A 17 -1.43 -12.46 -16.11
CA ASP A 17 -0.47 -12.96 -17.10
C ASP A 17 0.58 -11.90 -17.45
N ARG A 18 0.93 -11.03 -16.49
CA ARG A 18 2.00 -10.06 -16.71
C ARG A 18 3.33 -10.80 -16.77
N ASP A 19 4.12 -10.52 -17.80
CA ASP A 19 5.47 -11.04 -17.90
C ASP A 19 6.32 -10.45 -16.76
N LEU A 20 6.57 -11.23 -15.72
CA LEU A 20 7.35 -10.75 -14.57
C LEU A 20 8.84 -10.63 -14.89
N SER A 21 9.33 -11.23 -16.00
CA SER A 21 10.74 -11.18 -16.38
C SER A 21 11.20 -9.78 -16.80
N ILE A 22 10.27 -8.88 -17.15
CA ILE A 22 10.57 -7.49 -17.46
C ILE A 22 10.70 -6.60 -16.21
N ILE A 23 10.34 -7.10 -15.03
CA ILE A 23 10.49 -6.36 -13.78
C ILE A 23 11.97 -6.36 -13.39
N LYS A 24 12.54 -5.16 -13.27
CA LYS A 24 13.87 -5.02 -12.70
C LYS A 24 13.85 -5.39 -11.21
N THR A 25 14.45 -6.52 -10.88
CA THR A 25 14.76 -6.92 -9.50
C THR A 25 15.80 -5.97 -8.89
N VAL A 26 15.60 -5.61 -7.63
CA VAL A 26 16.45 -4.67 -6.89
C VAL A 26 16.96 -5.34 -5.62
N SER A 27 18.26 -5.28 -5.37
CA SER A 27 18.86 -5.71 -4.09
C SER A 27 18.80 -4.61 -3.04
N GLN A 28 19.03 -4.95 -1.77
CA GLN A 28 19.08 -3.98 -0.67
C GLN A 28 20.16 -2.91 -0.89
N GLU A 29 21.32 -3.28 -1.44
CA GLU A 29 22.45 -2.38 -1.68
C GLU A 29 22.17 -1.38 -2.81
N GLU A 30 21.39 -1.80 -3.81
CA GLU A 30 21.02 -0.98 -4.97
C GLU A 30 19.79 -0.11 -4.73
N LEU A 31 19.04 -0.38 -3.66
CA LEU A 31 17.73 0.22 -3.40
C LEU A 31 17.71 1.75 -3.48
N ILE A 32 18.58 2.41 -2.69
CA ILE A 32 18.59 3.87 -2.56
C ILE A 32 18.93 4.56 -3.89
N PRO A 33 20.05 4.23 -4.57
CA PRO A 33 20.35 4.86 -5.85
C PRO A 33 19.30 4.53 -6.91
N PHE A 34 18.75 3.31 -6.91
CA PHE A 34 17.69 2.91 -7.84
C PHE A 34 16.41 3.75 -7.65
N LEU A 35 15.87 3.82 -6.43
CA LEU A 35 14.62 4.55 -6.18
C LEU A 35 14.78 6.06 -6.36
N LYS A 36 15.95 6.64 -6.04
CA LYS A 36 16.23 8.05 -6.33
C LYS A 36 16.25 8.33 -7.83
N ALA A 37 16.85 7.46 -8.63
CA ALA A 37 16.82 7.59 -10.09
C ALA A 37 15.39 7.40 -10.62
N TYR A 38 14.68 6.37 -10.15
CA TYR A 38 13.30 6.11 -10.53
C TYR A 38 12.37 7.29 -10.23
N ALA A 39 12.51 7.93 -9.05
CA ALA A 39 11.76 9.14 -8.67
C ALA A 39 11.98 10.32 -9.62
N LYS A 40 13.17 10.45 -10.22
CA LYS A 40 13.46 11.54 -11.17
C LYS A 40 12.71 11.33 -12.49
N ASP A 41 12.66 10.09 -12.95
CA ASP A 41 12.01 9.73 -14.23
C ASP A 41 10.50 9.53 -14.07
N ASN A 42 10.02 9.36 -12.83
CA ASN A 42 8.61 9.12 -12.47
C ASN A 42 8.19 10.14 -11.39
N PRO A 43 7.95 11.41 -11.78
CA PRO A 43 7.64 12.48 -10.85
C PRO A 43 6.18 12.48 -10.39
N GLU A 44 5.38 11.48 -10.79
CA GLU A 44 3.94 11.48 -10.52
C GLU A 44 3.62 11.46 -9.02
N THR A 45 2.56 12.18 -8.65
CA THR A 45 2.13 12.35 -7.27
C THR A 45 0.66 12.00 -7.05
N ILE A 46 -0.12 11.71 -8.10
CA ILE A 46 -1.53 11.39 -7.97
C ILE A 46 -1.77 9.94 -8.37
N VAL A 47 -2.29 9.15 -7.43
CA VAL A 47 -2.70 7.76 -7.66
C VAL A 47 -4.17 7.62 -7.35
N LYS A 48 -4.93 7.08 -8.30
CA LYS A 48 -6.31 6.65 -8.07
C LYS A 48 -6.31 5.19 -7.66
N VAL A 49 -6.83 4.92 -6.47
CA VAL A 49 -7.04 3.57 -5.94
C VAL A 49 -8.48 3.16 -6.24
N ILE A 50 -8.64 1.98 -6.84
CA ILE A 50 -9.91 1.43 -7.31
C ILE A 50 -10.15 0.13 -6.55
N THR A 51 -11.35 0.01 -5.97
CA THR A 51 -11.81 -1.17 -5.24
C THR A 51 -13.23 -1.53 -5.68
N ASP A 52 -13.75 -2.66 -5.20
CA ASP A 52 -15.15 -3.04 -5.39
C ASP A 52 -16.14 -2.13 -4.61
N LYS A 53 -15.64 -1.39 -3.61
CA LYS A 53 -16.42 -0.41 -2.83
C LYS A 53 -16.48 0.97 -3.48
N GLY A 54 -15.66 1.23 -4.48
CA GLY A 54 -15.57 2.52 -5.15
C GLY A 54 -14.13 2.90 -5.44
N SER A 55 -13.88 4.19 -5.65
CA SER A 55 -12.51 4.66 -5.90
C SER A 55 -12.21 5.91 -5.11
N PHE A 56 -11.02 5.95 -4.53
CA PHE A 56 -10.47 7.12 -3.86
C PHE A 56 -9.18 7.56 -4.54
N THR A 57 -8.71 8.75 -4.22
CA THR A 57 -7.50 9.33 -4.82
C THR A 57 -6.57 9.77 -3.71
N VAL A 58 -5.31 9.37 -3.83
CA VAL A 58 -4.23 9.81 -2.93
C VAL A 58 -3.31 10.78 -3.66
N GLU A 59 -2.87 11.79 -2.92
CA GLU A 59 -1.73 12.64 -3.26
C GLU A 59 -0.51 12.09 -2.50
N LEU A 60 0.52 11.73 -3.24
CA LEU A 60 1.83 11.39 -2.71
C LEU A 60 2.67 12.66 -2.59
N PHE A 61 3.40 12.78 -1.48
CA PHE A 61 4.25 13.94 -1.27
C PHE A 61 5.54 13.84 -2.07
N ALA A 62 6.12 14.99 -2.45
CA ALA A 62 7.39 15.03 -3.19
C ALA A 62 8.55 14.41 -2.39
N GLU A 63 8.57 14.63 -1.09
CA GLU A 63 9.36 13.90 -0.10
C GLU A 63 8.37 13.32 0.91
N PRO A 64 8.58 12.12 1.46
CA PRO A 64 9.76 11.25 1.35
C PRO A 64 9.90 10.53 -0.01
N VAL A 65 11.12 10.50 -0.55
CA VAL A 65 11.38 10.17 -1.96
C VAL A 65 11.33 8.66 -2.22
N LEU A 66 11.91 7.84 -1.33
CA LEU A 66 12.02 6.40 -1.57
C LEU A 66 10.64 5.74 -1.50
N HIS A 67 9.84 6.05 -0.49
CA HIS A 67 8.47 5.52 -0.35
C HIS A 67 7.58 5.94 -1.51
N ARG A 68 7.59 7.23 -1.89
CA ARG A 68 6.85 7.73 -3.06
C ARG A 68 7.24 6.99 -4.35
N ALA A 69 8.54 6.91 -4.62
CA ALA A 69 9.07 6.27 -5.83
C ALA A 69 8.68 4.78 -5.89
N ASN A 70 8.81 4.09 -4.77
CA ASN A 70 8.48 2.68 -4.69
C ASN A 70 6.97 2.44 -4.86
N PHE A 71 6.12 3.26 -4.25
CA PHE A 71 4.67 3.16 -4.42
C PHE A 71 4.24 3.36 -5.89
N ILE A 72 4.80 4.38 -6.57
CA ILE A 72 4.59 4.60 -8.00
C ILE A 72 5.10 3.42 -8.83
N ARG A 73 6.27 2.87 -8.50
CA ARG A 73 6.83 1.71 -9.20
C ARG A 73 5.90 0.51 -9.08
N LEU A 74 5.46 0.17 -7.88
CA LEU A 74 4.57 -0.97 -7.61
C LEU A 74 3.22 -0.79 -8.31
N ALA A 75 2.66 0.42 -8.32
CA ALA A 75 1.44 0.73 -9.07
C ALA A 75 1.64 0.55 -10.58
N LYS A 76 2.71 1.09 -11.16
CA LYS A 76 2.99 1.00 -12.62
C LYS A 76 3.21 -0.44 -13.08
N ILE A 77 3.89 -1.27 -12.30
CA ILE A 77 4.10 -2.68 -12.66
C ILE A 77 2.87 -3.56 -12.38
N GLY A 78 1.85 -3.03 -11.69
CA GLY A 78 0.61 -3.74 -11.37
C GLY A 78 0.69 -4.68 -10.19
N TYR A 79 1.61 -4.44 -9.26
CA TYR A 79 1.72 -5.22 -8.03
C TYR A 79 0.41 -5.20 -7.23
N PHE A 80 -0.21 -4.02 -7.09
CA PHE A 80 -1.39 -3.88 -6.24
C PHE A 80 -2.61 -4.63 -6.76
N ASP A 81 -2.70 -4.90 -8.06
CA ASP A 81 -3.75 -5.69 -8.71
C ASP A 81 -3.89 -7.10 -8.10
N THR A 82 -2.80 -7.62 -7.53
CA THR A 82 -2.79 -8.94 -6.88
C THR A 82 -3.15 -8.87 -5.40
N THR A 83 -3.22 -7.68 -4.80
CA THR A 83 -3.31 -7.46 -3.35
C THR A 83 -4.72 -7.09 -2.88
N VAL A 84 -4.91 -7.03 -1.56
CA VAL A 84 -6.15 -6.62 -0.90
C VAL A 84 -5.86 -5.66 0.28
N PHE A 85 -6.91 -5.03 0.81
CA PHE A 85 -6.92 -4.62 2.22
C PHE A 85 -7.07 -5.86 3.09
N HIS A 86 -6.05 -6.17 3.88
CA HIS A 86 -5.93 -7.41 4.65
C HIS A 86 -6.02 -7.17 6.16
N ARG A 87 -6.12 -5.92 6.59
CA ARG A 87 -6.33 -5.54 7.98
C ARG A 87 -7.18 -4.28 8.04
N VAL A 88 -8.24 -4.33 8.84
CA VAL A 88 -9.12 -3.21 9.17
C VAL A 88 -9.20 -3.13 10.69
N ASP A 89 -8.60 -2.09 11.25
CA ASP A 89 -8.64 -1.80 12.69
C ASP A 89 -9.51 -0.55 12.89
N ASP A 90 -10.75 -0.82 13.30
CA ASP A 90 -11.82 0.16 13.41
C ASP A 90 -11.38 1.42 14.18
N ASN A 91 -11.62 2.59 13.57
CA ASN A 91 -11.22 3.90 14.11
C ASN A 91 -9.71 4.03 14.34
N PHE A 92 -8.89 3.30 13.61
CA PHE A 92 -7.44 3.42 13.62
C PHE A 92 -6.86 3.48 12.21
N VAL A 93 -6.79 2.35 11.51
CA VAL A 93 -6.19 2.27 10.17
C VAL A 93 -6.81 1.15 9.34
N VAL A 94 -6.86 1.38 8.03
CA VAL A 94 -7.01 0.30 7.03
C VAL A 94 -5.68 0.03 6.35
N GLN A 95 -5.25 -1.23 6.33
CA GLN A 95 -3.93 -1.64 5.83
C GLN A 95 -4.07 -2.60 4.64
N GLY A 96 -3.27 -2.33 3.61
CA GLY A 96 -3.30 -3.03 2.32
C GLY A 96 -1.92 -3.25 1.71
N GLY A 97 -1.90 -3.82 0.50
CA GLY A 97 -0.66 -4.09 -0.24
C GLY A 97 -0.10 -5.51 -0.03
N ASN A 98 -0.90 -6.43 0.50
CA ASN A 98 -0.55 -7.86 0.57
C ASN A 98 -1.77 -8.75 0.29
N SER A 99 -1.52 -10.02 -0.02
CA SER A 99 -2.52 -11.10 -0.03
C SER A 99 -1.82 -12.48 -0.06
N ASP A 100 -2.56 -13.54 0.25
CA ASP A 100 -2.06 -14.93 0.20
C ASP A 100 -2.06 -15.53 -1.22
N ARG A 101 -2.24 -14.70 -2.26
CA ARG A 101 -2.30 -15.17 -3.65
C ARG A 101 -0.90 -15.43 -4.19
N MET A 102 -0.77 -16.50 -4.98
CA MET A 102 0.49 -16.83 -5.67
C MET A 102 1.01 -15.69 -6.54
N GLY A 103 0.14 -14.95 -7.24
CA GLY A 103 0.54 -13.78 -8.01
C GLY A 103 1.22 -12.69 -7.16
N THR A 104 0.76 -12.46 -5.92
CA THR A 104 1.41 -11.51 -5.00
C THR A 104 2.81 -12.00 -4.62
N TYR A 105 2.95 -13.30 -4.35
CA TYR A 105 4.24 -13.93 -4.06
C TYR A 105 5.21 -13.82 -5.25
N ASP A 106 4.76 -14.13 -6.47
CA ASP A 106 5.58 -14.08 -7.68
C ASP A 106 6.05 -12.66 -7.99
N PHE A 107 5.18 -11.66 -7.85
CA PHE A 107 5.56 -10.26 -7.98
C PHE A 107 6.59 -9.83 -6.94
N ARG A 108 6.43 -10.22 -5.66
CA ARG A 108 7.39 -9.89 -4.60
C ARG A 108 8.78 -10.44 -4.93
N ASN A 109 8.84 -11.69 -5.40
CA ASN A 109 10.09 -12.30 -5.85
C ASN A 109 10.72 -11.55 -7.03
N ALA A 110 9.92 -11.16 -8.02
CA ALA A 110 10.41 -10.42 -9.19
C ALA A 110 10.89 -9.00 -8.84
N VAL A 111 10.23 -8.32 -7.88
CA VAL A 111 10.60 -6.99 -7.41
C VAL A 111 11.92 -6.99 -6.64
N GLY A 112 12.15 -8.01 -5.82
CA GLY A 112 13.34 -8.15 -4.99
C GLY A 112 13.04 -8.05 -3.49
N ASN A 113 14.00 -8.50 -2.69
CA ASN A 113 13.89 -8.53 -1.24
C ASN A 113 14.70 -7.37 -0.63
N PHE A 114 13.99 -6.33 -0.20
CA PHE A 114 14.58 -5.16 0.44
C PHE A 114 13.60 -4.53 1.42
N LEU A 115 14.15 -3.71 2.32
CA LEU A 115 13.40 -2.83 3.22
C LEU A 115 13.71 -1.38 2.89
N ILE A 116 12.70 -0.53 2.98
CA ILE A 116 12.86 0.91 2.75
C ILE A 116 13.22 1.57 4.08
N PRO A 117 14.34 2.31 4.17
CA PRO A 117 14.69 2.99 5.41
C PRO A 117 13.64 4.02 5.76
N ASN A 118 13.42 4.23 7.06
CA ASN A 118 12.50 5.24 7.54
C ASN A 118 12.90 6.63 7.04
N GLU A 119 11.96 7.35 6.40
CA GLU A 119 12.14 8.71 5.90
C GLU A 119 11.29 9.70 6.71
N PHE A 120 11.07 9.43 8.00
CA PHE A 120 10.32 10.30 8.89
C PHE A 120 10.78 11.76 8.82
N THR A 121 9.80 12.66 8.81
CA THR A 121 9.98 14.10 8.92
C THR A 121 8.86 14.68 9.77
N ASN A 122 9.14 15.77 10.48
CA ASN A 122 8.12 16.49 11.25
C ASN A 122 7.08 17.21 10.38
N ARG A 123 7.28 17.26 9.05
CA ARG A 123 6.37 17.92 8.11
C ARG A 123 5.06 17.17 7.90
N TYR A 124 5.09 15.84 7.98
CA TYR A 124 3.93 15.00 7.72
C TYR A 124 3.65 14.15 8.94
N LYS A 125 2.40 14.22 9.38
CA LYS A 125 1.91 13.58 10.59
C LYS A 125 0.90 12.53 10.22
N HIS A 126 0.65 11.58 11.11
CA HIS A 126 -0.41 10.59 10.95
C HIS A 126 -1.79 11.23 11.20
N ASP A 127 -2.11 12.29 10.46
CA ASP A 127 -3.41 12.95 10.44
C ASP A 127 -4.46 12.00 9.84
N TYR A 128 -5.74 12.28 10.08
CA TYR A 128 -6.83 11.58 9.38
C TYR A 128 -6.66 11.65 7.85
N GLY A 129 -6.75 10.50 7.19
CA GLY A 129 -6.51 10.33 5.76
C GLY A 129 -5.04 10.26 5.34
N ALA A 130 -4.07 10.29 6.27
CA ALA A 130 -2.66 10.11 5.95
C ALA A 130 -2.39 8.71 5.38
N LEU A 131 -1.60 8.65 4.31
CA LEU A 131 -1.07 7.42 3.71
C LEU A 131 0.35 7.18 4.22
N SER A 132 0.57 6.04 4.86
CA SER A 132 1.82 5.74 5.56
C SER A 132 2.29 4.31 5.30
N ALA A 133 3.59 4.08 5.45
CA ALA A 133 4.23 2.80 5.17
C ALA A 133 4.10 1.84 6.36
N ALA A 134 3.72 0.59 6.09
CA ALA A 134 3.65 -0.45 7.12
C ALA A 134 5.03 -1.09 7.37
N LYS A 135 5.15 -1.80 8.49
CA LYS A 135 6.34 -2.58 8.86
C LYS A 135 5.96 -4.04 9.01
N TYR A 136 6.90 -4.95 8.79
CA TYR A 136 6.74 -6.33 9.23
C TYR A 136 6.82 -6.39 10.76
N ALA A 137 5.89 -7.11 11.40
CA ALA A 137 5.80 -7.20 12.86
C ALA A 137 7.08 -7.73 13.54
N GLU A 138 7.89 -8.50 12.80
CA GLU A 138 9.11 -9.16 13.27
C GLU A 138 10.36 -8.26 13.20
N GLN A 139 10.27 -7.06 12.62
CA GLN A 139 11.43 -6.22 12.27
C GLN A 139 11.55 -4.91 13.07
N ASN A 140 11.57 -5.02 14.40
CA ASN A 140 11.68 -3.88 15.31
C ASN A 140 13.09 -3.25 15.44
N VAL A 141 14.11 -3.74 14.71
CA VAL A 141 15.52 -3.33 14.95
C VAL A 141 15.97 -2.15 14.07
N SER A 142 15.44 -2.01 12.84
CA SER A 142 15.92 -1.00 11.88
C SER A 142 14.95 0.15 11.61
N ASN A 143 13.73 0.10 12.18
CA ASN A 143 12.62 0.99 11.84
C ASN A 143 12.28 1.06 10.34
N ALA A 144 12.80 0.14 9.53
CA ALA A 144 12.56 0.10 8.10
C ALA A 144 11.16 -0.44 7.79
N SER A 145 10.59 0.04 6.69
CA SER A 145 9.26 -0.33 6.22
C SER A 145 9.29 -1.51 5.26
N SER A 146 8.19 -2.27 5.26
CA SER A 146 7.90 -3.17 4.16
C SER A 146 7.77 -2.35 2.88
N PRO A 147 8.38 -2.79 1.75
CA PRO A 147 8.22 -2.07 0.50
C PRO A 147 6.83 -2.28 -0.11
N PHE A 148 6.05 -3.25 0.38
CA PHE A 148 4.83 -3.70 -0.29
C PHE A 148 3.55 -3.21 0.39
N GLU A 149 3.63 -2.84 1.66
CA GLU A 149 2.46 -2.63 2.50
C GLU A 149 2.33 -1.17 2.96
N PHE A 150 1.09 -0.71 3.00
CA PHE A 150 0.73 0.65 3.38
C PHE A 150 -0.53 0.64 4.23
N PHE A 151 -0.77 1.72 4.95
CA PHE A 151 -2.03 1.95 5.65
C PHE A 151 -2.52 3.38 5.46
N ILE A 152 -3.83 3.56 5.64
CA ILE A 152 -4.50 4.86 5.66
C ILE A 152 -5.07 5.06 7.06
N VAL A 153 -4.80 6.21 7.66
CA VAL A 153 -5.33 6.58 8.98
C VAL A 153 -6.81 6.93 8.85
N THR A 154 -7.67 6.18 9.54
CA THR A 154 -9.13 6.41 9.59
C THR A 154 -9.58 7.06 10.88
N LYS A 155 -8.74 7.06 11.93
CA LYS A 155 -9.02 7.77 13.18
C LYS A 155 -9.21 9.28 12.95
N PRO A 156 -10.36 9.88 13.29
CA PRO A 156 -10.60 11.32 13.08
C PRO A 156 -9.59 12.24 13.77
N ASP A 157 -9.13 11.85 14.96
CA ASP A 157 -8.12 12.59 15.73
C ASP A 157 -6.68 12.30 15.29
N GLY A 158 -6.47 11.46 14.28
CA GLY A 158 -5.16 11.00 13.85
C GLY A 158 -4.51 9.94 14.76
N ALA A 159 -3.40 9.40 14.30
CA ALA A 159 -2.63 8.33 14.90
C ALA A 159 -1.19 8.78 15.24
N TYR A 160 -1.03 9.92 15.90
CA TYR A 160 0.29 10.53 16.17
C TYR A 160 1.29 9.68 16.97
N HIS A 161 0.83 8.61 17.64
CA HIS A 161 1.72 7.66 18.31
C HIS A 161 2.56 6.84 17.31
N LEU A 162 2.18 6.82 16.03
CA LEU A 162 2.94 6.20 14.93
C LEU A 162 4.01 7.13 14.33
N ASP A 163 4.01 8.42 14.70
CA ASP A 163 5.03 9.36 14.27
C ASP A 163 6.42 8.86 14.67
N GLN A 164 7.44 9.21 13.88
CA GLN A 164 8.83 8.75 14.01
C GLN A 164 9.02 7.27 13.67
N ASP A 165 8.01 6.43 13.89
CA ASP A 165 8.10 5.01 13.58
C ASP A 165 7.69 4.71 12.16
N HIS A 166 6.61 5.30 11.65
CA HIS A 166 6.12 5.06 10.30
C HIS A 166 6.30 6.27 9.39
N THR A 167 6.66 6.02 8.14
CA THR A 167 6.87 7.08 7.14
C THR A 167 5.55 7.43 6.48
N VAL A 168 5.03 8.63 6.77
CA VAL A 168 3.92 9.23 6.01
C VAL A 168 4.44 9.75 4.68
N PHE A 169 3.89 9.24 3.58
CA PHE A 169 4.34 9.58 2.22
C PHE A 169 3.24 10.10 1.30
N GLY A 170 2.02 10.24 1.80
CA GLY A 170 0.92 10.85 1.07
C GLY A 170 -0.32 11.04 1.94
N ARG A 171 -1.44 11.33 1.29
CA ARG A 171 -2.76 11.45 1.92
C ARG A 171 -3.89 11.22 0.93
N VAL A 172 -5.06 10.84 1.42
CA VAL A 172 -6.30 10.84 0.65
C VAL A 172 -6.72 12.28 0.37
N ILE A 173 -7.03 12.58 -0.90
CA ILE A 173 -7.51 13.91 -1.34
C ILE A 173 -8.95 13.86 -1.89
N LYS A 174 -9.47 12.67 -2.15
CA LYS A 174 -10.85 12.45 -2.61
C LYS A 174 -11.28 11.02 -2.28
N GLY A 175 -12.52 10.84 -1.86
CA GLY A 175 -13.09 9.50 -1.62
C GLY A 175 -12.77 8.94 -0.24
N MET A 176 -12.63 9.80 0.77
CA MET A 176 -12.41 9.34 2.14
C MET A 176 -13.60 8.53 2.67
N ASP A 177 -14.82 8.84 2.21
CA ASP A 177 -16.04 8.06 2.43
C ASP A 177 -15.94 6.62 1.89
N ILE A 178 -15.13 6.38 0.87
CA ILE A 178 -14.85 5.03 0.37
C ILE A 178 -13.87 4.29 1.30
N VAL A 179 -12.92 5.01 1.90
CA VAL A 179 -11.98 4.45 2.88
C VAL A 179 -12.73 4.09 4.16
N GLU A 180 -13.63 4.95 4.63
CA GLU A 180 -14.50 4.69 5.79
C GLU A 180 -15.41 3.48 5.55
N GLN A 181 -15.98 3.32 4.34
CA GLN A 181 -16.74 2.12 3.99
C GLN A 181 -15.92 0.82 4.04
N ILE A 182 -14.60 0.91 3.88
CA ILE A 182 -13.69 -0.23 4.04
C ILE A 182 -13.39 -0.46 5.53
N ASP A 183 -13.25 0.62 6.31
CA ASP A 183 -13.05 0.59 7.77
C ASP A 183 -14.25 -0.02 8.50
N ASP A 184 -15.46 0.19 7.97
CA ASP A 184 -16.72 -0.34 8.53
C ASP A 184 -16.98 -1.83 8.21
N LEU A 185 -16.07 -2.51 7.52
CA LEU A 185 -16.28 -3.91 7.14
C LEU A 185 -16.15 -4.84 8.35
N GLU A 186 -17.06 -5.82 8.43
CA GLU A 186 -16.91 -6.91 9.40
C GLU A 186 -15.61 -7.68 9.14
N THR A 187 -14.84 -7.90 10.21
CA THR A 187 -13.57 -8.63 10.19
C THR A 187 -13.66 -9.95 10.94
N ASP A 188 -12.71 -10.83 10.69
CA ASP A 188 -12.44 -11.97 11.57
C ASP A 188 -11.60 -11.56 12.81
N GLY A 189 -11.21 -12.55 13.61
CA GLY A 189 -10.40 -12.33 14.82
C GLY A 189 -8.96 -11.88 14.57
N SER A 190 -8.52 -11.80 13.31
CA SER A 190 -7.22 -11.28 12.88
C SER A 190 -7.32 -9.91 12.23
N GLU A 191 -8.49 -9.24 12.34
CA GLU A 191 -8.79 -7.95 11.71
C GLU A 191 -8.85 -8.04 10.18
N TRP A 192 -8.92 -9.25 9.62
CA TRP A 192 -9.05 -9.44 8.18
C TRP A 192 -10.53 -9.31 7.75
N PRO A 193 -10.87 -8.48 6.74
CA PRO A 193 -12.25 -8.33 6.28
C PRO A 193 -12.87 -9.66 5.79
N LEU A 194 -14.06 -10.01 6.28
CA LEU A 194 -14.76 -11.24 5.88
C LEU A 194 -15.03 -11.30 4.36
N THR A 195 -15.14 -10.14 3.73
CA THR A 195 -15.13 -9.99 2.28
C THR A 195 -13.88 -9.22 1.85
N ASN A 196 -12.99 -9.90 1.15
CA ASN A 196 -11.78 -9.31 0.59
C ASN A 196 -12.06 -8.09 -0.29
N VAL A 197 -11.37 -6.99 -0.01
CA VAL A 197 -11.41 -5.76 -0.83
C VAL A 197 -10.17 -5.71 -1.71
N GLY A 198 -10.35 -6.01 -3.00
CA GLY A 198 -9.28 -5.96 -4.00
C GLY A 198 -8.82 -4.54 -4.33
N LEU A 199 -7.57 -4.42 -4.77
CA LEU A 199 -6.95 -3.15 -5.15
C LEU A 199 -6.60 -3.14 -6.65
N ASP A 200 -6.85 -2.03 -7.34
CA ASP A 200 -6.24 -1.63 -8.63
C ASP A 200 -5.75 -0.18 -8.47
N MET A 201 -4.59 0.14 -9.03
CA MET A 201 -4.00 1.48 -8.92
C MET A 201 -3.66 2.07 -10.29
N LYS A 202 -4.15 3.30 -10.53
CA LYS A 202 -3.84 4.07 -11.73
C LYS A 202 -3.03 5.31 -11.34
N VAL A 203 -1.79 5.37 -11.80
CA VAL A 203 -0.95 6.57 -11.71
C VAL A 203 -1.44 7.58 -12.74
N ILE A 204 -1.77 8.79 -12.29
CA ILE A 204 -2.41 9.81 -13.14
C ILE A 204 -1.42 10.88 -13.60
N ARG A 205 -0.74 11.55 -12.66
CA ARG A 205 0.17 12.67 -12.92
C ARG A 205 1.04 12.96 -11.72
#